data_AF-A0A1G6D501-F1
#
_entry.id   AF-A0A1G6D501-F1
#
_cell.length_a   1.000
_cell.length_b   1.000
_cell.length_c   1.000
_cell.angle_alpha   90.00
_cell.angle_beta   90.00
_cell.angle_gamma   90.00
#
_symmetry.space_group_name_H-M   'P 1'
#
loop_
_entity.id
_entity.type
_entity.pdbx_description
1 polymer ?
#
loop_
_entity_poly.entity_id
_entity_poly.type
_entity_poly.pdbx_seq_one_letter_code
_entity_poly.pdbx_strand_id
1 'polypeptide(L)'
;MTWVNDVILFFHFFGLMLGAAGGMASGLIMRKAASLPPEQGQTIRMLGPMLANVAHLGVVVLWVTGLILVWSKWNGLGSLPTLFWVKAVFIVTLTVSAIAVHMTYAEIRKGNKAVASRLPKLGPLSGASAVLAVLFASLAFG
;
A
#
# COMPACT_ATOMS: atom_id res chain seq x y z
N MET A 1 2.80 -0.75 -27.51
CA MET A 1 3.19 -1.38 -26.24
C MET A 1 4.34 -2.33 -26.56
N THR A 2 5.46 -2.26 -25.85
CA THR A 2 6.56 -3.24 -26.02
C THR A 2 6.44 -4.31 -24.93
N TRP A 3 6.96 -5.52 -25.18
CA TRP A 3 6.95 -6.61 -24.18
C TRP A 3 7.61 -6.19 -22.86
N VAL A 4 8.63 -5.31 -22.92
CA VAL A 4 9.28 -4.72 -21.75
C VAL A 4 8.28 -3.88 -20.93
N ASN A 5 7.48 -3.04 -21.60
CA ASN A 5 6.46 -2.24 -20.93
C ASN A 5 5.35 -3.11 -20.31
N ASP A 6 5.04 -4.26 -20.91
CA ASP A 6 4.08 -5.22 -20.35
C ASP A 6 4.61 -5.86 -19.06
N VAL A 7 5.88 -6.27 -19.04
CA VAL A 7 6.53 -6.81 -17.83
C VAL A 7 6.58 -5.76 -16.71
N ILE A 8 6.92 -4.51 -17.04
CA ILE A 8 6.94 -3.43 -16.04
C ILE A 8 5.52 -3.16 -15.51
N LEU A 9 4.51 -3.18 -16.39
CA LEU A 9 3.11 -3.00 -16.00
C LEU A 9 2.61 -4.15 -15.11
N PHE A 10 3.03 -5.38 -15.38
CA PHE A 10 2.78 -6.52 -14.49
C PHE A 10 3.35 -6.24 -13.09
N PHE A 11 4.62 -5.85 -12.99
CA PHE A 11 5.22 -5.52 -11.69
C PHE A 11 4.55 -4.30 -11.03
N HIS A 12 4.06 -3.34 -11.79
CA HIS A 12 3.29 -2.21 -11.27
C HIS A 12 2.00 -2.66 -10.58
N PHE A 13 1.20 -3.50 -11.24
CA PHE A 13 -0.01 -4.05 -10.65
C PHE A 13 0.29 -5.01 -9.50
N PHE A 14 1.35 -5.81 -9.62
CA PHE A 14 1.79 -6.70 -8.54
C PHE A 14 2.22 -5.90 -7.30
N GLY A 15 3.00 -4.82 -7.47
CA GLY A 15 3.36 -3.90 -6.40
C GLY A 15 2.14 -3.25 -5.74
N LEU A 16 1.16 -2.82 -6.54
CA LEU A 16 -0.12 -2.31 -6.03
C LEU A 16 -0.86 -3.35 -5.19
N MET A 17 -0.95 -4.59 -5.68
CA MET A 17 -1.59 -5.71 -4.99
C MET A 17 -0.91 -5.99 -3.65
N LEU A 18 0.42 -6.09 -3.62
CA LEU A 18 1.18 -6.30 -2.39
C LEU A 18 1.00 -5.15 -1.39
N GLY A 19 1.07 -3.90 -1.87
CA GLY A 19 0.83 -2.69 -1.08
C GLY A 19 -0.56 -2.68 -0.44
N ALA A 20 -1.58 -2.97 -1.24
CA ALA A 20 -2.97 -3.02 -0.81
C ALA A 20 -3.23 -4.17 0.18
N ALA A 21 -2.86 -5.39 -0.20
CA ALA A 21 -3.14 -6.60 0.56
C ALA A 21 -2.37 -6.62 1.88
N GLY A 22 -1.06 -6.31 1.86
CA GLY A 22 -0.25 -6.26 3.08
C GLY A 22 -0.75 -5.20 4.07
N GLY A 23 -1.07 -3.99 3.58
CA GLY A 23 -1.57 -2.90 4.42
C GLY A 23 -2.93 -3.21 5.03
N MET A 24 -3.88 -3.70 4.21
CA MET A 24 -5.21 -4.09 4.66
C MET A 24 -5.16 -5.27 5.64
N ALA A 25 -4.41 -6.32 5.31
CA ALA A 25 -4.28 -7.51 6.16
C ALA A 25 -3.65 -7.15 7.52
N SER A 26 -2.62 -6.30 7.55
CA SER A 26 -2.03 -5.81 8.80
C SER A 26 -3.08 -5.15 9.71
N GLY A 27 -3.93 -4.28 9.17
CA GLY A 27 -4.99 -3.63 9.96
C GLY A 27 -6.09 -4.59 10.43
N LEU A 28 -6.51 -5.51 9.57
CA LEU A 28 -7.52 -6.53 9.91
C LEU A 28 -7.04 -7.47 11.01
N ILE A 29 -5.77 -7.91 10.94
CA ILE A 29 -5.13 -8.73 11.97
C ILE A 29 -5.08 -7.99 13.30
N MET A 30 -4.72 -6.70 13.32
CA MET A 30 -4.74 -5.92 14.57
C MET A 30 -6.15 -5.77 15.13
N ARG A 31 -7.15 -5.56 14.27
CA ARG A 31 -8.56 -5.47 14.69
C ARG A 31 -9.05 -6.79 15.28
N LYS A 32 -8.72 -7.92 14.65
CA LYS A 32 -9.05 -9.25 15.17
C LYS A 32 -8.32 -9.54 16.48
N ALA A 33 -7.04 -9.20 16.58
CA ALA A 33 -6.27 -9.40 17.81
C ALA A 33 -6.71 -8.52 18.99
N ALA A 34 -7.49 -7.46 18.74
CA ALA A 34 -8.12 -6.67 19.80
C ALA A 34 -9.40 -7.34 20.35
N SER A 35 -10.02 -8.24 19.59
CA SER A 35 -11.24 -8.94 19.98
C SER A 35 -11.01 -10.34 20.57
N LEU A 36 -9.74 -10.73 20.78
CA LEU A 36 -9.36 -12.06 21.25
C LEU A 36 -8.83 -12.00 22.69
N PRO A 37 -8.87 -13.14 23.43
CA PRO A 37 -8.16 -13.27 24.69
C PRO A 37 -6.68 -12.88 24.56
N PRO A 38 -6.04 -12.30 25.59
CA PRO A 38 -4.70 -11.73 25.50
C PRO A 38 -3.64 -12.66 24.90
N GLU A 39 -3.64 -13.94 25.30
CA GLU A 39 -2.68 -14.94 24.80
C GLU A 39 -2.85 -15.20 23.30
N GLN A 40 -4.10 -15.39 22.84
CA GLN A 40 -4.41 -15.63 21.42
C GLN A 40 -4.16 -14.38 20.57
N GLY A 41 -4.47 -13.20 21.12
CA GLY A 41 -4.25 -11.91 20.47
C GLY A 41 -2.75 -11.61 20.25
N GLN A 42 -1.88 -12.02 21.17
CA GLN A 42 -0.43 -11.82 21.02
C GLN A 42 0.15 -12.59 19.85
N THR A 43 -0.21 -13.87 19.68
CA THR A 43 0.27 -14.72 18.58
C THR A 43 -0.03 -14.09 17.21
N ILE A 44 -1.26 -13.61 17.02
CA ILE A 44 -1.69 -13.04 15.74
C ILE A 44 -1.05 -11.66 15.49
N ARG A 45 -0.74 -10.89 16.54
CA ARG A 45 -0.06 -9.58 16.39
C ARG A 45 1.33 -9.69 15.78
N MET A 46 1.99 -10.85 15.91
CA MET A 46 3.32 -11.08 15.35
C MET A 46 3.33 -11.07 13.81
N LEU A 47 2.19 -11.31 13.16
CA LEU A 47 2.06 -11.27 11.71
C LEU A 47 2.03 -9.84 11.14
N GLY A 48 1.63 -8.86 11.96
CA GLY A 48 1.48 -7.47 11.55
C GLY A 48 2.73 -6.86 10.92
N PRO A 49 3.90 -6.89 11.58
CA PRO A 49 5.14 -6.37 11.02
C PRO A 49 5.57 -7.03 9.70
N MET A 50 5.34 -8.34 9.55
CA MET A 50 5.64 -9.06 8.31
C MET A 50 4.78 -8.53 7.16
N LEU A 51 3.48 -8.36 7.39
CA LEU A 51 2.56 -7.84 6.38
C LEU A 51 2.82 -6.37 6.03
N ALA A 52 3.22 -5.57 7.03
CA ALA A 52 3.67 -4.20 6.79
C ALA A 52 4.88 -4.16 5.86
N ASN A 53 5.90 -5.01 6.09
CA ASN A 53 7.06 -5.12 5.19
C ASN A 53 6.64 -5.48 3.76
N VAL A 54 5.75 -6.46 3.60
CA VAL A 54 5.23 -6.84 2.26
C VAL A 54 4.53 -5.66 1.59
N ALA A 55 3.71 -4.92 2.34
CA ALA A 55 3.03 -3.73 1.83
C ALA A 55 4.04 -2.66 1.37
N HIS A 56 5.06 -2.40 2.18
CA HIS A 56 6.09 -1.41 1.87
C HIS A 56 6.90 -1.79 0.64
N LEU A 57 7.34 -3.05 0.51
CA LEU A 57 8.01 -3.53 -0.69
C LEU A 57 7.11 -3.42 -1.93
N GLY A 58 5.83 -3.74 -1.80
CA GLY A 58 4.84 -3.54 -2.85
C GLY A 58 4.76 -2.08 -3.31
N VAL A 59 4.68 -1.14 -2.36
CA VAL A 59 4.66 0.30 -2.64
C VAL A 59 5.96 0.77 -3.31
N VAL A 60 7.12 0.26 -2.91
CA VAL A 60 8.40 0.58 -3.58
C VAL A 60 8.38 0.10 -5.03
N VAL A 61 7.98 -1.15 -5.27
CA VAL A 61 7.86 -1.70 -6.64
C VAL A 61 6.88 -0.88 -7.47
N LEU A 62 5.72 -0.51 -6.90
CA LEU A 62 4.70 0.32 -7.52
C LEU A 62 5.24 1.68 -7.99
N TRP A 63 5.99 2.38 -7.14
CA TRP A 63 6.60 3.68 -7.47
C TRP A 63 7.67 3.56 -8.54
N VAL A 64 8.61 2.61 -8.38
CA VAL A 64 9.71 2.42 -9.34
C VAL A 64 9.16 2.10 -10.73
N THR A 65 8.27 1.12 -10.82
CA THR A 65 7.64 0.73 -12.10
C THR A 65 6.75 1.84 -12.67
N GLY A 66 6.01 2.55 -11.82
CA GLY A 66 5.14 3.65 -12.24
C GLY A 66 5.94 4.79 -12.85
N LEU A 67 7.05 5.17 -12.20
CA LEU A 67 7.99 6.14 -12.74
C LEU A 67 8.53 5.66 -14.08
N ILE A 68 9.08 4.45 -14.18
CA ILE A 68 9.61 3.93 -15.44
C ILE A 68 8.57 4.02 -16.58
N LEU A 69 7.31 3.64 -16.33
CA LEU A 69 6.23 3.71 -17.33
C LEU A 69 5.91 5.14 -17.79
N VAL A 70 6.05 6.15 -16.92
CA VAL A 70 5.86 7.56 -17.33
C VAL A 70 6.78 7.92 -18.48
N TRP A 71 8.05 7.53 -18.43
CA TRP A 71 9.00 7.84 -19.49
C TRP A 71 9.01 6.79 -20.62
N SER A 72 8.88 5.50 -20.31
CA SER A 72 9.00 4.43 -21.32
C SER A 72 7.73 4.16 -22.13
N LYS A 73 6.56 4.46 -21.59
CA LYS A 73 5.26 4.27 -22.25
C LYS A 73 4.61 5.59 -22.63
N TRP A 74 4.70 6.59 -21.75
CA TRP A 74 3.98 7.85 -21.92
C TRP A 74 4.87 9.02 -22.39
N ASN A 75 6.18 8.85 -22.52
CA ASN A 75 7.10 9.91 -22.97
C ASN A 75 7.08 11.18 -22.08
N GLY A 76 6.89 10.99 -20.77
CA GLY A 76 6.94 12.05 -19.77
C GLY A 76 5.59 12.38 -19.13
N LEU A 77 5.59 13.39 -18.26
CA LEU A 77 4.42 13.78 -17.46
C LEU A 77 3.37 14.58 -18.25
N GLY A 78 3.78 15.26 -19.33
CA GLY A 78 2.91 16.17 -20.10
C GLY A 78 1.85 15.47 -20.95
N SER A 79 2.01 14.18 -21.20
CA SER A 79 1.08 13.33 -21.96
C SER A 79 0.06 12.62 -21.07
N LEU A 80 0.17 12.77 -19.74
CA LEU A 80 -0.67 12.04 -18.80
C LEU A 80 -2.05 12.72 -18.65
N PRO A 81 -3.14 11.95 -18.69
CA PRO A 81 -4.50 12.48 -18.55
C PRO A 81 -4.74 13.03 -17.14
N THR A 82 -5.67 13.97 -16.97
CA THR A 82 -5.99 14.57 -15.67
C THR A 82 -6.30 13.54 -14.58
N LEU A 83 -6.98 12.44 -14.94
CA LEU A 83 -7.32 11.37 -14.01
C LEU A 83 -6.11 10.59 -13.47
N PHE A 84 -4.95 10.64 -14.16
CA PHE A 84 -3.70 10.11 -13.61
C PHE A 84 -3.32 10.82 -12.30
N TRP A 85 -3.51 12.13 -12.23
CA TRP A 85 -3.17 12.92 -11.03
C TRP A 85 -4.11 12.59 -9.87
N VAL A 86 -5.40 12.36 -10.17
CA VAL A 86 -6.36 11.89 -9.18
C VAL A 86 -5.97 10.52 -8.63
N LYS A 87 -5.60 9.56 -9.50
CA LYS A 87 -4.99 8.28 -9.09
C LYS A 87 -3.76 8.51 -8.20
N ALA A 88 -2.86 9.41 -8.60
CA ALA A 88 -1.60 9.65 -7.89
C ALA A 88 -1.82 10.12 -6.45
N VAL A 89 -2.85 10.92 -6.17
CA VAL A 89 -3.24 11.31 -4.80
C VAL A 89 -3.53 10.07 -3.94
N PHE A 90 -4.25 9.08 -4.47
CA PHE A 90 -4.52 7.85 -3.73
C PHE A 90 -3.27 6.98 -3.55
N ILE A 91 -2.35 6.95 -4.52
CA ILE A 91 -1.06 6.27 -4.40
C ILE A 91 -0.20 6.93 -3.30
N VAL A 92 -0.21 8.27 -3.21
CA VAL A 92 0.45 9.00 -2.13
C VAL A 92 -0.18 8.67 -0.77
N THR A 93 -1.51 8.66 -0.67
CA THR A 93 -2.21 8.27 0.58
C THR A 93 -1.90 6.83 1.00
N LEU A 94 -1.85 5.90 0.04
CA LEU A 94 -1.39 4.52 0.25
C LEU A 94 0.05 4.49 0.80
N THR A 95 0.93 5.27 0.21
CA THR A 95 2.36 5.35 0.61
C THR A 95 2.51 5.89 2.02
N VAL A 96 1.84 7.00 2.34
CA VAL A 96 1.82 7.58 3.69
C VAL A 96 1.26 6.59 4.70
N SER A 97 0.19 5.86 4.36
CA SER A 97 -0.39 4.84 5.23
C SER A 97 0.61 3.70 5.51
N ALA A 98 1.31 3.21 4.48
CA ALA A 98 2.32 2.17 4.64
C ALA A 98 3.49 2.63 5.52
N ILE A 99 3.98 3.85 5.32
CA ILE A 99 5.03 4.46 6.17
C ILE A 99 4.54 4.61 7.61
N ALA A 100 3.32 5.12 7.81
CA ALA A 100 2.75 5.30 9.15
C ALA A 100 2.60 3.98 9.91
N VAL A 101 2.26 2.87 9.22
CA VAL A 101 2.24 1.53 9.80
C VAL A 101 3.64 1.11 10.26
N HIS A 102 4.67 1.30 9.42
CA HIS A 102 6.06 1.01 9.79
C HIS A 102 6.55 1.80 11.00
N MET A 103 6.28 3.11 11.00
CA MET A 103 6.62 3.99 12.12
C MET A 103 5.90 3.57 13.39
N THR A 104 4.61 3.21 13.29
CA THR A 104 3.83 2.73 14.43
C THR A 104 4.42 1.44 15.01
N TYR A 105 4.80 0.47 14.17
CA TYR A 105 5.47 -0.74 14.67
C TYR A 105 6.85 -0.43 15.28
N ALA A 106 7.60 0.52 14.73
CA ALA A 106 8.87 0.95 15.30
C ALA A 106 8.69 1.60 16.69
N GLU A 107 7.68 2.44 16.87
CA GLU A 107 7.33 3.03 18.16
C GLU A 107 6.86 1.99 19.19
N ILE A 108 6.04 1.02 18.78
CA ILE A 108 5.59 -0.07 19.67
C ILE A 108 6.79 -0.87 20.19
N ARG A 109 7.76 -1.18 19.32
CA ARG A 109 9.01 -1.87 19.72
C ARG A 109 9.85 -1.06 20.71
N LYS A 110 9.75 0.27 20.66
CA LYS A 110 10.38 1.19 21.62
C LYS A 110 9.60 1.32 22.94
N GLY A 111 8.47 0.61 23.08
CA GLY A 111 7.66 0.59 24.31
C GLY A 111 6.42 1.50 24.28
N ASN A 112 6.24 2.33 23.24
CA ASN A 112 5.06 3.19 23.13
C ASN A 112 3.84 2.39 22.64
N LYS A 113 3.18 1.68 23.56
CA LYS A 113 2.01 0.85 23.21
C LYS A 113 0.76 1.67 22.86
N ALA A 114 0.69 2.95 23.24
CA ALA A 114 -0.47 3.82 23.00
C ALA A 114 -0.74 4.02 21.49
N VAL A 115 0.31 4.02 20.66
CA VAL A 115 0.18 4.22 19.21
C VAL A 115 -0.38 2.99 18.48
N ALA A 116 -0.50 1.83 19.12
CA ALA A 116 -1.09 0.64 18.51
C ALA A 116 -2.55 0.87 18.05
N SER A 117 -3.25 1.82 18.67
CA SER A 117 -4.59 2.26 18.29
C SER A 117 -4.68 2.87 16.87
N ARG A 118 -3.55 3.25 16.26
CA ARG A 118 -3.48 3.76 14.87
C ARG A 118 -3.67 2.64 13.83
N LEU A 119 -3.15 1.43 14.12
CA LEU A 119 -3.08 0.34 13.14
C LEU A 119 -4.45 -0.10 12.57
N PRO A 120 -5.53 -0.21 13.36
CA PRO A 120 -6.85 -0.57 12.83
C PRO A 120 -7.45 0.48 11.87
N LYS A 121 -6.98 1.73 11.92
CA LYS A 121 -7.44 2.82 11.04
C LYS A 121 -6.62 2.89 9.75
N LEU A 122 -5.32 2.60 9.83
CA LEU A 122 -4.40 2.68 8.69
C LEU A 122 -4.63 1.58 7.66
N GLY A 123 -5.05 0.37 8.08
CA GLY A 123 -5.34 -0.73 7.15
C GLY A 123 -6.49 -0.43 6.18
N PRO A 124 -7.69 -0.05 6.64
CA PRO A 124 -8.79 0.36 5.78
C PRO A 124 -8.43 1.55 4.87
N LEU A 125 -7.68 2.53 5.38
CA LEU A 125 -7.22 3.67 4.57
C LEU A 125 -6.33 3.21 3.41
N SER A 126 -5.38 2.31 3.67
CA SER A 126 -4.53 1.67 2.66
C SER A 126 -5.36 0.93 1.60
N GLY A 127 -6.32 0.10 2.05
CA GLY A 127 -7.18 -0.67 1.17
C GLY A 127 -8.08 0.21 0.28
N ALA A 128 -8.76 1.19 0.87
CA ALA A 128 -9.61 2.12 0.13
C ALA A 128 -8.81 2.96 -0.87
N SER A 129 -7.62 3.43 -0.47
CA SER A 129 -6.72 4.17 -1.37
C SER A 129 -6.30 3.31 -2.57
N ALA A 130 -5.98 2.03 -2.36
CA ALA A 130 -5.62 1.14 -3.45
C ALA A 130 -6.79 0.90 -4.42
N VAL A 131 -8.01 0.67 -3.92
CA VAL A 131 -9.21 0.49 -4.76
C VAL A 131 -9.48 1.73 -5.60
N LEU A 132 -9.44 2.91 -4.99
CA LEU A 132 -9.63 4.17 -5.71
C LEU A 132 -8.52 4.43 -6.72
N ALA A 133 -7.27 4.09 -6.39
CA ALA A 133 -6.16 4.17 -7.34
C ALA A 133 -6.37 3.25 -8.55
N VAL A 134 -6.89 2.03 -8.37
CA VAL A 134 -7.23 1.13 -9.50
C VAL A 134 -8.37 1.72 -10.34
N LEU A 135 -9.44 2.21 -9.71
CA LEU A 135 -10.56 2.82 -10.40
C LEU A 135 -10.11 3.97 -11.30
N PHE A 136 -9.37 4.94 -10.74
CA PHE A 136 -8.87 6.07 -11.52
C PHE A 136 -7.81 5.67 -12.54
N ALA A 137 -7.02 4.61 -12.30
CA ALA A 137 -6.13 4.04 -13.31
C ALA A 137 -6.92 3.51 -14.51
N SER A 138 -8.00 2.77 -14.26
CA SER A 138 -8.86 2.22 -15.30
C SER A 138 -9.54 3.33 -16.10
N LEU A 139 -10.00 4.40 -15.45
CA LEU A 139 -10.62 5.53 -16.15
C LEU A 139 -9.61 6.40 -16.90
N ALA A 140 -8.35 6.44 -16.46
CA ALA A 140 -7.29 7.21 -17.10
C ALA A 140 -6.69 6.50 -18.33
N PHE A 141 -6.60 5.16 -18.31
CA PHE A 141 -5.80 4.39 -19.26
C PHE A 141 -6.52 3.20 -19.90
N GLY A 142 -7.77 2.95 -19.52
CA GLY A 142 -8.62 1.90 -20.09
C GLY A 142 -9.31 2.33 -21.37
#